data_AF-A0A067E278-F1
#
_entry.id   AF-A0A067E278-F1
#
_cell.length_a   1.000
_cell.length_b   1.000
_cell.length_c   1.000
_cell.angle_alpha   90.00
_cell.angle_beta   90.00
_cell.angle_gamma   90.00
#
_symmetry.space_group_name_H-M   'P 1'
#
loop_
_entity.id
_entity.type
_entity.pdbx_description
1 polymer ?
#
loop_
_entity_poly.entity_id
_entity_poly.type
_entity_poly.pdbx_seq_one_letter_code
_entity_poly.pdbx_strand_id
1 'polypeptide(L)'
;MVFQMVGNLSILGQGPWKRLLLQLQNVIWVGPVKFRFSSQYSNGASKLTGMLCKVSQGTCNVTVIGSMACKAIAKVSSSIFGLNMVESGSAVWEFLKGRMLPGVSALDRAFPFDIDWSAAYHDPAQPLVVDIGSGNGLFLLGMARKRKDLNFLGLELVTHCRDSLQLSGITNGYFIATNATSTFRSIVASYPGKLILVSIQ
;
A
#
# COMPACT_ATOMS: atom_id res chain seq x y z
N MET A 1 6.40 22.36 -2.31
CA MET A 1 7.52 22.23 -1.35
C MET A 1 7.11 21.26 -0.26
N VAL A 2 7.99 20.32 0.14
CA VAL A 2 7.70 19.33 1.18
C VAL A 2 8.27 19.83 2.49
N PHE A 3 7.42 19.94 3.52
CA PHE A 3 7.86 20.24 4.88
C PHE A 3 7.69 19.00 5.74
N GLN A 4 8.81 18.46 6.25
CA GLN A 4 8.80 17.57 7.38
C GLN A 4 9.17 18.37 8.63
N MET A 5 8.29 18.40 9.62
CA MET A 5 8.56 19.13 10.86
C MET A 5 9.15 18.20 11.90
N VAL A 6 10.45 18.33 12.13
CA VAL A 6 11.18 17.71 13.23
C VAL A 6 11.68 18.83 14.14
N GLY A 7 10.84 19.36 15.03
CA GLY A 7 11.28 20.44 15.92
C GLY A 7 10.18 21.30 16.55
N ASN A 8 10.62 22.24 17.39
CA ASN A 8 9.80 23.08 18.26
C ASN A 8 9.00 24.13 17.45
N LEU A 9 7.67 24.18 17.65
CA LEU A 9 6.71 24.92 16.81
C LEU A 9 6.69 26.45 17.05
N SER A 10 7.61 27.01 17.83
CA SER A 10 7.65 28.45 18.15
C SER A 10 8.14 29.33 16.99
N ILE A 11 8.78 28.76 15.98
CA ILE A 11 9.45 29.51 14.89
C ILE A 11 8.49 29.82 13.72
N LEU A 12 7.39 29.07 13.59
CA LEU A 12 6.43 29.15 12.46
C LEU A 12 5.47 30.33 12.55
N GLY A 13 5.51 31.10 13.64
CA GLY A 13 4.68 32.28 13.84
C GLY A 13 5.28 33.59 13.34
N GLN A 14 6.48 33.57 12.76
CA GLN A 14 7.22 34.76 12.32
C GLN A 14 6.81 35.19 10.90
N GLY A 15 6.81 36.50 10.63
CA GLY A 15 6.39 37.13 9.37
C GLY A 15 6.93 36.54 8.04
N PRO A 16 8.17 36.00 7.97
CA PRO A 16 8.71 35.45 6.72
C PRO A 16 7.96 34.22 6.20
N TRP A 17 7.52 33.34 7.10
CA TRP A 17 6.89 32.06 6.75
C TRP A 17 5.51 32.24 6.13
N LYS A 18 4.75 33.22 6.61
CA LYS A 18 3.42 33.55 6.09
C LYS A 18 3.50 34.04 4.64
N ARG A 19 4.51 34.85 4.32
CA ARG A 19 4.74 35.35 2.96
C ARG A 19 5.18 34.23 2.02
N LEU A 20 6.03 33.33 2.49
CA LEU A 20 6.47 32.16 1.72
C LEU A 20 5.30 31.22 1.39
N LEU A 21 4.43 30.91 2.37
CA LEU A 21 3.28 30.02 2.16
C LEU A 21 2.25 30.58 1.18
N LEU A 22 2.05 31.90 1.16
CA LEU A 22 1.13 32.55 0.22
C LEU A 22 1.63 32.56 -1.23
N GLN A 23 2.93 32.33 -1.45
CA GLN A 23 3.54 32.25 -2.78
C GLN A 23 3.59 30.82 -3.32
N LEU A 24 3.29 29.81 -2.50
CA LEU A 24 3.34 28.41 -2.90
C LEU A 24 1.99 27.96 -3.49
N GLN A 25 2.05 27.22 -4.60
CA GLN A 25 0.86 26.59 -5.19
C GLN A 25 0.54 25.24 -4.54
N ASN A 26 1.56 24.56 -3.97
CA ASN A 26 1.43 23.23 -3.39
C ASN A 26 2.25 23.12 -2.09
N VAL A 27 1.56 22.81 -0.99
CA VAL A 27 2.14 22.61 0.34
C VAL A 27 1.83 21.20 0.83
N ILE A 28 2.87 20.46 1.22
CA ILE A 28 2.72 19.15 1.87
C ILE A 28 3.21 19.29 3.32
N TRP A 29 2.30 19.07 4.27
CA TRP A 29 2.61 19.00 5.69
C TRP A 29 2.61 17.55 6.16
N VAL A 30 3.80 17.05 6.53
CA VAL A 30 3.94 15.73 7.16
C VAL A 30 3.99 15.90 8.68
N GLY A 31 2.93 15.43 9.35
CA GLY A 31 2.79 15.43 10.79
C GLY A 31 3.86 14.59 11.50
N PRO A 32 4.11 14.85 12.79
CA PRO A 32 5.06 14.06 13.56
C PRO A 32 4.64 12.58 13.63
N VAL A 33 5.59 11.68 13.39
CA VAL A 33 5.34 10.23 13.32
C VAL A 33 5.21 9.57 14.71
N LYS A 34 5.69 10.21 15.79
CA LYS A 34 5.78 9.60 17.14
C LYS A 34 5.50 10.50 18.34
N PHE A 35 5.05 11.75 18.17
CA PHE A 35 4.85 12.63 19.33
C PHE A 35 3.45 12.50 19.91
N ARG A 36 3.38 12.13 21.20
CA ARG A 36 2.21 12.40 22.04
C ARG A 36 2.02 13.92 22.05
N PHE A 37 0.84 14.37 21.64
CA PHE A 37 0.43 15.75 21.91
C PHE A 37 0.27 15.88 23.42
N SER A 38 1.35 16.23 24.12
CA SER A 38 1.21 16.75 25.48
C SER A 38 0.56 18.14 25.35
N SER A 39 -0.31 18.48 26.29
CA SER A 39 -1.05 19.75 26.33
C SER A 39 -0.15 21.00 26.23
N GLN A 40 1.15 20.86 26.50
CA GLN A 40 2.15 21.93 26.48
C GLN A 40 2.60 22.38 25.07
N TYR A 41 2.41 21.57 24.01
CA TYR A 41 2.80 21.94 22.63
C TYR A 41 1.60 22.24 21.70
N SER A 42 0.40 22.32 22.28
CA SER A 42 -0.86 22.54 21.56
C SER A 42 -0.92 23.88 20.80
N ASN A 43 -0.28 24.93 21.34
CA ASN A 43 -0.33 26.29 20.77
C ASN A 43 0.37 26.43 19.41
N GLY A 44 1.49 25.74 19.22
CA GLY A 44 2.21 25.79 17.95
C GLY A 44 1.45 25.04 16.86
N ALA A 45 0.89 23.88 17.21
CA ALA A 45 0.19 23.01 16.27
C ALA A 45 -1.12 23.66 15.84
N SER A 46 -1.88 24.24 16.76
CA SER A 46 -3.11 24.98 16.46
C SER A 46 -2.86 26.24 15.60
N LYS A 47 -1.72 26.92 15.81
CA LYS A 47 -1.33 28.07 14.98
C LYS A 47 -0.97 27.66 13.55
N LEU A 48 -0.26 26.54 13.40
CA LEU A 48 0.08 26.00 12.08
C LEU A 48 -1.18 25.51 11.35
N THR A 49 -2.05 24.74 12.01
CA THR A 49 -3.29 24.26 11.39
C THR A 49 -4.18 25.42 10.96
N GLY A 50 -4.32 26.46 11.80
CA GLY A 50 -5.04 27.68 11.44
C GLY A 50 -4.44 28.42 10.24
N MET A 51 -3.10 28.41 10.08
CA MET A 51 -2.44 29.02 8.92
C MET A 51 -2.65 28.19 7.65
N LEU A 52 -2.53 26.86 7.74
CA LEU A 52 -2.75 25.95 6.62
C LEU A 52 -4.21 26.01 6.13
N CYS A 53 -5.19 26.03 7.02
CA CYS A 53 -6.60 26.19 6.65
C CYS A 53 -6.88 27.52 5.95
N LYS A 54 -6.22 28.61 6.35
CA LYS A 54 -6.38 29.92 5.67
C LYS A 54 -5.76 29.91 4.27
N VAL A 55 -4.63 29.24 4.11
CA VAL A 55 -3.93 29.16 2.82
C VAL A 55 -4.67 28.20 1.86
N SER A 56 -5.31 27.14 2.37
CA SER A 56 -6.12 26.22 1.57
C SER A 56 -7.44 26.81 1.06
N GLN A 57 -7.92 27.90 1.66
CA GLN A 57 -9.08 28.65 1.16
C GLN A 57 -8.75 29.52 -0.06
N GLY A 58 -7.46 29.68 -0.39
CA GLY A 58 -6.99 30.37 -1.59
C GLY A 58 -6.71 29.41 -2.75
N THR A 59 -5.74 29.74 -3.58
CA THR A 59 -5.32 28.93 -4.75
C THR A 59 -4.31 27.82 -4.42
N CYS A 60 -3.94 27.66 -3.14
CA CYS A 60 -2.91 26.72 -2.73
C CYS A 60 -3.52 25.36 -2.39
N ASN A 61 -3.04 24.30 -3.04
CA ASN A 61 -3.38 22.94 -2.68
C ASN A 61 -2.55 22.51 -1.45
N VAL A 62 -3.24 22.12 -0.37
CA VAL A 62 -2.60 21.72 0.87
C VAL A 62 -2.88 20.25 1.14
N THR A 63 -1.81 19.45 1.26
CA THR A 63 -1.88 18.04 1.63
C THR A 63 -1.35 17.83 3.04
N VAL A 64 -2.16 17.20 3.88
CA VAL A 64 -1.89 16.90 5.29
C VAL A 64 -1.68 15.41 5.44
N ILE A 65 -0.54 15.02 6.01
CA ILE A 65 -0.10 13.64 6.04
C ILE A 65 0.16 13.19 7.47
N GLY A 66 -0.40 12.04 7.85
CA GLY A 66 -0.30 11.45 9.18
C GLY A 66 -1.58 11.61 10.00
N SER A 67 -2.01 10.54 10.66
CA SER A 67 -3.22 10.48 11.48
C SER A 67 -3.33 11.59 12.52
N MET A 68 -2.21 11.94 13.17
CA MET A 68 -2.19 13.01 14.17
C MET A 68 -2.35 14.41 13.57
N ALA A 69 -1.77 14.67 12.40
CA ALA A 69 -1.95 15.93 11.69
C ALA A 69 -3.38 16.08 11.16
N CYS A 70 -3.96 14.99 10.62
CA CYS A 70 -5.35 14.96 10.17
C CYS A 70 -6.31 15.26 11.33
N LYS A 71 -6.12 14.61 12.49
CA LYS A 71 -6.89 14.90 13.71
C LYS A 71 -6.74 16.34 14.19
N ALA A 72 -5.55 16.93 14.06
CA ALA A 72 -5.33 18.32 14.46
C ALA A 72 -6.07 19.31 13.56
N ILE A 73 -6.13 19.07 12.25
CA ILE A 73 -6.91 19.89 11.32
C ILE A 73 -8.41 19.71 11.54
N ALA A 74 -8.87 18.46 11.71
CA ALA A 74 -10.29 18.17 11.94
C ALA A 74 -10.86 18.85 13.19
N LYS A 75 -10.01 19.15 14.20
CA LYS A 75 -10.39 19.92 15.39
C LYS A 75 -10.52 21.43 15.15
N VAL A 76 -9.91 21.97 14.09
CA VAL A 76 -9.83 23.42 13.83
C VAL A 76 -10.78 23.86 12.73
N SER A 77 -11.11 22.99 11.77
CA SER A 77 -12.04 23.32 10.70
C SER A 77 -13.17 22.31 10.61
N SER A 78 -14.42 22.80 10.68
CA SER A 78 -15.62 22.04 10.34
C SER A 78 -15.80 21.88 8.82
N SER A 79 -15.12 22.69 8.02
CA SER A 79 -15.13 22.64 6.56
C SER A 79 -13.77 22.22 6.03
N ILE A 80 -13.64 20.96 5.63
CA ILE A 80 -12.42 20.37 5.04
C ILE A 80 -12.33 20.69 3.53
N PHE A 81 -12.98 21.77 3.07
CA PHE A 81 -12.93 22.15 1.66
C PHE A 81 -11.52 22.64 1.29
N GLY A 82 -10.85 21.91 0.40
CA GLY A 82 -9.52 22.26 -0.15
C GLY A 82 -8.31 21.57 0.52
N LEU A 83 -8.52 20.64 1.46
CA LEU A 83 -7.44 19.90 2.12
C LEU A 83 -7.43 18.43 1.71
N ASN A 84 -6.29 17.95 1.20
CA ASN A 84 -6.07 16.54 0.95
C ASN A 84 -5.51 15.89 2.22
N MET A 85 -6.24 14.96 2.83
CA MET A 85 -5.81 14.29 4.06
C MET A 85 -5.41 12.84 3.80
N VAL A 86 -4.22 12.45 4.25
CA VAL A 86 -3.69 11.10 4.13
C VAL A 86 -3.21 10.62 5.49
N GLU A 87 -3.94 9.70 6.12
CA GLU A 87 -3.59 9.24 7.47
C GLU A 87 -2.30 8.40 7.53
N SER A 88 -1.99 7.70 6.42
CA SER A 88 -0.89 6.75 6.32
C SER A 88 0.47 7.44 6.13
N GLY A 89 0.90 8.17 7.16
CA GLY A 89 2.09 9.01 7.09
C GLY A 89 3.40 8.24 6.87
N SER A 90 3.49 7.01 7.36
CA SER A 90 4.66 6.15 7.14
C SER A 90 4.82 5.73 5.68
N ALA A 91 3.72 5.38 5.00
CA ALA A 91 3.76 4.99 3.60
C ALA A 91 4.17 6.17 2.71
N VAL A 92 3.58 7.36 2.93
CA VAL A 92 3.99 8.55 2.17
C VAL A 92 5.43 8.95 2.49
N TRP A 93 5.90 8.75 3.72
CA TRP A 93 7.28 9.04 4.07
C TRP A 93 8.28 8.14 3.33
N GLU A 94 8.00 6.84 3.20
CA GLU A 94 8.84 5.95 2.39
C GLU A 94 8.79 6.34 0.90
N PHE A 95 7.61 6.69 0.38
CA PHE A 95 7.46 7.19 -0.99
C PHE A 95 8.28 8.47 -1.25
N LEU A 96 8.24 9.45 -0.34
CA LEU A 96 8.99 10.70 -0.46
C LEU A 96 10.51 10.50 -0.40
N LYS A 97 10.99 9.42 0.22
CA LYS A 97 12.41 9.02 0.16
C LYS A 97 12.81 8.41 -1.19
N GLY A 98 11.89 8.30 -2.14
CA GLY A 98 12.10 7.58 -3.39
C GLY A 98 12.16 6.06 -3.21
N ARG A 99 11.67 5.53 -2.09
CA ARG A 99 11.64 4.07 -1.88
C ARG A 99 10.43 3.47 -2.57
N MET A 100 10.65 2.28 -3.10
CA MET A 100 9.60 1.46 -3.69
C MET A 100 8.61 1.03 -2.60
N LEU A 101 7.31 1.30 -2.80
CA LEU A 101 6.25 0.83 -1.91
C LEU A 101 5.79 -0.55 -2.38
N PRO A 102 6.04 -1.65 -1.63
CA PRO A 102 5.77 -3.00 -2.12
C PRO A 102 4.33 -3.22 -2.55
N GLY A 103 3.36 -2.67 -1.82
CA GLY A 103 1.94 -2.76 -2.17
C GLY A 103 1.58 -2.01 -3.45
N VAL A 104 2.22 -0.87 -3.73
CA VAL A 104 2.01 -0.09 -4.98
C VAL A 104 2.74 -0.75 -6.14
N SER A 105 3.97 -1.20 -5.93
CA SER A 105 4.73 -1.90 -6.97
C SER A 105 4.14 -3.25 -7.33
N ALA A 106 3.40 -3.88 -6.42
CA ALA A 106 2.61 -5.06 -6.73
C ALA A 106 1.36 -4.73 -7.59
N LEU A 107 0.85 -3.50 -7.56
CA LEU A 107 -0.21 -3.03 -8.47
C LEU A 107 0.34 -2.67 -9.85
N ASP A 108 1.55 -2.08 -9.92
CA ASP A 108 2.22 -1.75 -11.19
C ASP A 108 2.60 -2.99 -12.02
N ARG A 109 2.64 -4.18 -11.41
CA ARG A 109 2.76 -5.48 -12.11
C ARG A 109 1.47 -5.86 -12.84
N ALA A 110 0.78 -4.88 -13.42
CA ALA A 110 -0.59 -4.93 -13.86
C ALA A 110 -0.92 -6.15 -14.74
N PHE A 111 -2.12 -6.68 -14.48
CA PHE A 111 -3.06 -7.28 -15.44
C PHE A 111 -2.81 -6.93 -16.93
N PRO A 112 -2.93 -7.90 -17.87
CA PRO A 112 -3.34 -9.29 -17.72
C PRO A 112 -2.13 -10.23 -17.73
N PHE A 113 -2.06 -11.13 -16.74
CA PHE A 113 -1.21 -12.31 -16.88
C PHE A 113 -1.94 -13.25 -17.84
N ASP A 114 -1.50 -13.28 -19.10
CA ASP A 114 -1.78 -14.43 -19.95
C ASP A 114 -0.98 -15.60 -19.38
N ILE A 115 -1.66 -16.40 -18.55
CA ILE A 115 -1.05 -17.55 -17.91
C ILE A 115 -1.21 -18.69 -18.90
N ASP A 116 -0.09 -19.15 -19.45
CA ASP A 116 -0.06 -20.41 -20.17
C ASP A 116 -0.22 -21.56 -19.16
N TRP A 117 -1.47 -21.93 -18.92
CA TRP A 117 -1.81 -23.01 -18.00
C TRP A 117 -1.26 -24.35 -18.44
N SER A 118 -1.04 -24.56 -19.75
CA SER A 118 -0.47 -25.79 -20.30
C SER A 118 1.03 -25.89 -20.04
N ALA A 119 1.71 -24.76 -19.92
CA ALA A 119 3.09 -24.72 -19.42
C ALA A 119 3.17 -24.83 -17.90
N ALA A 120 2.15 -24.34 -17.17
CA ALA A 120 2.10 -24.37 -15.71
C ALA A 120 1.78 -25.77 -15.16
N TYR A 121 0.90 -26.51 -15.83
CA TYR A 121 0.39 -27.81 -15.37
C TYR A 121 0.40 -28.86 -16.48
N HIS A 122 0.68 -30.11 -16.10
CA HIS A 122 0.58 -31.24 -17.02
C HIS A 122 -0.86 -31.45 -17.53
N ASP A 123 -1.86 -31.29 -16.67
CA ASP A 123 -3.28 -31.32 -17.05
C ASP A 123 -4.00 -30.08 -16.51
N PRO A 124 -4.15 -29.02 -17.32
CA PRO A 124 -4.81 -27.78 -16.92
C PRO A 124 -6.31 -27.92 -16.62
N ALA A 125 -6.97 -29.00 -17.07
CA ALA A 125 -8.40 -29.18 -16.86
C ALA A 125 -8.75 -29.70 -15.46
N GLN A 126 -7.76 -30.14 -14.67
CA GLN A 126 -7.97 -30.62 -13.32
C GLN A 126 -8.58 -29.55 -12.40
N PRO A 127 -9.29 -29.95 -11.34
CA PRO A 127 -9.78 -29.00 -10.35
C PRO A 127 -8.64 -28.24 -9.66
N LEU A 128 -8.85 -26.95 -9.41
CA LEU A 128 -7.85 -26.03 -8.87
C LEU A 128 -8.09 -25.74 -7.39
N VAL A 129 -7.01 -25.79 -6.62
CA VAL A 129 -6.91 -25.28 -5.25
C VAL A 129 -5.98 -24.06 -5.26
N VAL A 130 -6.45 -22.94 -4.73
CA VAL A 130 -5.66 -21.70 -4.62
C VAL A 130 -5.37 -21.37 -3.17
N ASP A 131 -4.13 -21.02 -2.86
CA ASP A 131 -3.70 -20.53 -1.55
C ASP A 131 -3.16 -19.10 -1.66
N ILE A 132 -3.86 -18.15 -1.03
CA ILE A 132 -3.50 -16.73 -1.01
C ILE A 132 -2.66 -16.45 0.23
N GLY A 133 -1.48 -15.87 0.04
CA GLY A 133 -0.49 -15.73 1.11
C GLY A 133 0.27 -17.04 1.34
N SER A 134 0.56 -17.77 0.27
CA SER A 134 1.16 -19.12 0.33
C SER A 134 2.59 -19.17 0.93
N GLY A 135 3.18 -18.02 1.25
CA GLY A 135 4.44 -17.91 1.96
C GLY A 135 5.61 -18.47 1.17
N ASN A 136 6.25 -19.53 1.69
CA ASN A 136 7.34 -20.24 1.00
C ASN A 136 6.85 -21.42 0.14
N GLY A 137 5.54 -21.70 0.14
CA GLY A 137 4.92 -22.72 -0.69
C GLY A 137 5.10 -24.17 -0.25
N LEU A 138 5.80 -24.44 0.86
CA LEU A 138 6.09 -25.82 1.30
C LEU A 138 4.81 -26.64 1.56
N PHE A 139 3.76 -25.99 2.07
CA PHE A 139 2.46 -26.63 2.29
C PHE A 139 1.82 -27.09 0.98
N LEU A 140 1.69 -26.19 0.00
CA LEU A 140 1.15 -26.50 -1.33
C LEU A 140 1.97 -27.57 -2.04
N LEU A 141 3.31 -27.52 -1.94
CA LEU A 141 4.18 -28.58 -2.50
C LEU A 141 3.91 -29.94 -1.85
N GLY A 142 3.71 -29.98 -0.53
CA GLY A 142 3.32 -31.19 0.18
C GLY A 142 1.97 -31.75 -0.30
N MET A 143 1.00 -30.87 -0.57
CA MET A 143 -0.32 -31.26 -1.09
C MET A 143 -0.25 -31.75 -2.53
N ALA A 144 0.47 -31.04 -3.40
CA ALA A 144 0.67 -31.43 -4.80
C ALA A 144 1.36 -32.79 -4.94
N ARG A 145 2.23 -33.18 -4.00
CA ARG A 145 2.80 -34.54 -3.97
C ARG A 145 1.76 -35.61 -3.64
N LYS A 146 0.83 -35.34 -2.73
CA LYS A 146 -0.16 -36.31 -2.24
C LYS A 146 -1.40 -36.42 -3.12
N ARG A 147 -1.80 -35.34 -3.79
CA ARG A 147 -3.03 -35.23 -4.57
C ARG A 147 -2.70 -34.90 -6.01
N LYS A 148 -2.56 -35.94 -6.85
CA LYS A 148 -2.26 -35.82 -8.29
C LYS A 148 -3.51 -35.62 -9.16
N ASP A 149 -4.66 -35.68 -8.52
CA ASP A 149 -5.98 -35.41 -9.09
C ASP A 149 -6.32 -33.90 -9.11
N LEU A 150 -5.48 -33.05 -8.52
CA LEU A 150 -5.71 -31.62 -8.32
C LEU A 150 -4.51 -30.79 -8.76
N ASN A 151 -4.78 -29.58 -9.26
CA ASN A 151 -3.79 -28.53 -9.44
C ASN A 151 -3.76 -27.58 -8.26
N PHE A 152 -2.56 -27.12 -7.91
CA PHE A 152 -2.30 -26.25 -6.77
C PHE A 152 -1.66 -24.94 -7.23
N LEU A 153 -2.22 -23.81 -6.81
CA LEU A 153 -1.76 -22.47 -7.17
C LEU A 153 -1.47 -21.64 -5.91
N GLY A 154 -0.22 -21.24 -5.73
CA GLY A 154 0.17 -20.30 -4.68
C GLY A 154 0.23 -18.87 -5.21
N LEU A 155 -0.47 -17.94 -4.54
CA LEU A 155 -0.38 -16.52 -4.81
C LEU A 155 0.33 -15.83 -3.64
N GLU A 156 1.43 -15.13 -3.90
CA GLU A 156 2.23 -14.46 -2.87
C GLU A 156 2.73 -13.09 -3.38
N LEU A 157 2.81 -12.08 -2.51
CA LEU A 157 3.18 -10.72 -2.92
C LEU A 157 4.68 -10.60 -3.22
N VAL A 158 5.51 -11.44 -2.60
CA VAL A 158 6.97 -11.41 -2.68
C VAL A 158 7.52 -12.70 -3.32
N THR A 159 8.51 -12.55 -4.21
CA THR A 159 9.13 -13.63 -4.99
C THR A 159 10.07 -14.53 -4.16
N HIS A 160 9.60 -15.11 -3.06
CA HIS A 160 10.37 -16.13 -2.33
C HIS A 160 10.11 -17.56 -2.82
N CYS A 161 9.03 -17.78 -3.58
CA CYS A 161 8.61 -19.13 -3.98
C CYS A 161 9.22 -19.70 -5.27
N ARG A 162 9.97 -18.91 -6.06
CA ARG A 162 10.35 -19.36 -7.42
C ARG A 162 11.40 -20.47 -7.43
N ASP A 163 12.28 -20.52 -6.42
CA ASP A 163 13.43 -21.43 -6.43
C ASP A 163 13.10 -22.85 -5.97
N SER A 164 11.99 -23.04 -5.23
CA SER A 164 11.62 -24.33 -4.62
C SER A 164 10.89 -25.31 -5.55
N LEU A 165 10.32 -24.81 -6.65
CA LEU A 165 9.52 -25.63 -7.58
C LEU A 165 10.36 -26.38 -8.61
N GLN A 166 11.34 -25.67 -9.20
CA GLN A 166 12.07 -26.15 -10.38
C GLN A 166 12.95 -27.38 -10.09
N LEU A 167 13.18 -27.68 -8.80
CA LEU A 167 13.97 -28.80 -8.31
C LEU A 167 13.14 -30.00 -7.82
N SER A 168 11.80 -29.92 -7.84
CA SER A 168 10.95 -30.87 -7.12
C SER A 168 10.22 -31.92 -7.97
N GLY A 169 10.27 -31.82 -9.30
CA GLY A 169 9.56 -32.73 -10.21
C GLY A 169 8.02 -32.67 -10.11
N ILE A 170 7.47 -31.64 -9.46
CA ILE A 170 6.03 -31.44 -9.30
C ILE A 170 5.48 -30.78 -10.58
N THR A 171 4.47 -31.41 -11.17
CA THR A 171 3.82 -30.97 -12.43
C THR A 171 2.40 -30.43 -12.23
N ASN A 172 1.89 -30.47 -11.01
CA ASN A 172 0.54 -30.04 -10.61
C ASN A 172 0.58 -28.92 -9.55
N GLY A 173 1.68 -28.16 -9.51
CA GLY A 173 1.90 -27.07 -8.56
C GLY A 173 2.55 -25.88 -9.24
N TYR A 174 1.97 -24.69 -9.08
CA TYR A 174 2.43 -23.45 -9.71
C TYR A 174 2.34 -22.27 -8.73
N PHE A 175 3.22 -21.29 -8.87
CA PHE A 175 3.28 -20.14 -7.96
C PHE A 175 3.44 -18.85 -8.75
N ILE A 176 2.63 -17.85 -8.38
CA ILE A 176 2.62 -16.54 -9.03
C ILE A 176 2.90 -15.48 -7.96
N ALA A 177 3.95 -14.70 -8.20
CA ALA A 177 4.24 -13.55 -7.37
C ALA A 177 3.35 -12.36 -7.78
N THR A 178 2.25 -12.13 -7.05
CA THR A 178 1.23 -11.15 -7.40
C THR A 178 0.49 -10.59 -6.17
N ASN A 179 -0.15 -9.44 -6.33
CA ASN A 179 -1.16 -8.97 -5.40
C ASN A 179 -2.48 -9.71 -5.65
N ALA A 180 -2.82 -10.67 -4.78
CA ALA A 180 -4.04 -11.46 -4.92
C ALA A 180 -5.32 -10.60 -4.86
N THR A 181 -5.35 -9.52 -4.06
CA THR A 181 -6.52 -8.64 -3.95
C THR A 181 -6.90 -8.01 -5.30
N SER A 182 -5.91 -7.58 -6.09
CA SER A 182 -6.16 -7.00 -7.41
C SER A 182 -6.22 -8.06 -8.51
N THR A 183 -5.58 -9.22 -8.36
CA THR A 183 -5.36 -10.14 -9.49
C THR A 183 -6.11 -11.47 -9.46
N PHE A 184 -6.55 -11.93 -8.29
CA PHE A 184 -7.16 -13.25 -8.11
C PHE A 184 -8.29 -13.52 -9.10
N ARG A 185 -9.18 -12.55 -9.29
CA ARG A 185 -10.36 -12.72 -10.16
C ARG A 185 -9.98 -13.08 -11.60
N SER A 186 -9.02 -12.38 -12.21
CA SER A 186 -8.68 -12.67 -13.61
C SER A 186 -7.83 -13.91 -13.76
N ILE A 187 -6.99 -14.22 -12.77
CA ILE A 187 -6.23 -15.47 -12.75
C ILE A 187 -7.19 -16.66 -12.72
N VAL A 188 -8.15 -16.67 -11.80
CA VAL A 188 -9.12 -17.77 -11.71
C VAL A 188 -10.05 -17.78 -12.93
N ALA A 189 -10.44 -16.62 -13.46
CA ALA A 189 -11.31 -16.55 -14.63
C ALA A 189 -10.68 -17.09 -15.92
N SER A 190 -9.34 -17.07 -16.04
CA SER A 190 -8.63 -17.63 -17.19
C SER A 190 -8.31 -19.12 -17.04
N TYR A 191 -8.47 -19.70 -15.85
CA TYR A 191 -8.18 -21.10 -15.60
C TYR A 191 -9.21 -22.01 -16.27
N PRO A 192 -8.80 -23.03 -17.06
CA PRO A 192 -9.73 -23.82 -17.86
C PRO A 192 -10.52 -24.87 -17.05
N GLY A 193 -9.98 -25.31 -15.91
CA GLY A 193 -10.66 -26.24 -15.01
C GLY A 193 -11.57 -25.56 -13.97
N LYS A 194 -12.06 -26.35 -13.01
CA LYS A 194 -12.95 -25.84 -11.95
C LYS A 194 -12.15 -25.42 -10.72
N LEU A 195 -12.34 -24.17 -10.25
CA LEU A 195 -11.91 -23.78 -8.92
C LEU A 195 -12.75 -24.51 -7.85
N ILE A 196 -12.10 -25.24 -6.94
CA ILE A 196 -12.79 -26.02 -5.91
C ILE A 196 -12.52 -25.56 -4.48
N LEU A 197 -11.39 -24.89 -4.23
CA LEU A 197 -11.01 -24.41 -2.91
C LEU A 197 -10.14 -23.17 -3.01
N VAL A 198 -10.38 -22.22 -2.12
CA VAL A 198 -9.53 -21.06 -1.89
C VAL A 198 -9.23 -20.99 -0.40
N SER A 199 -7.96 -20.94 -0.04
CA SER A 199 -7.49 -20.63 1.31
C SER A 199 -6.82 -19.26 1.35
N ILE A 200 -6.86 -18.63 2.52
CA ILE A 200 -6.24 -17.33 2.81
C ILE A 200 -5.54 -17.47 4.17
N GLN A 201 -4.28 -17.04 4.26
CA GLN A 201 -3.53 -16.94 5.51
C GLN A 201 -3.46 -15.49 6.03
#